data_AF-A0A1Q7IJZ2-F1
#
_entry.id   AF-A0A1Q7IJZ2-F1
#
_cell.length_a   1.000
_cell.length_b   1.000
_cell.length_c   1.000
_cell.angle_alpha   90.00
_cell.angle_beta   90.00
_cell.angle_gamma   90.00
#
_symmetry.space_group_name_H-M   'P 1'
#
loop_
_entity.id
_entity.type
_entity.pdbx_description
1 polymer ?
#
loop_
_entity_poly.entity_id
_entity_poly.type
_entity_poly.pdbx_seq_one_letter_code
_entity_poly.pdbx_strand_id
1 'polypeptide(L)'
;MADWNAATLAEVRLSKSLRNGPPMVARALAIAHTCVYDAWAAYDDVAVATTDTGGSRRQPTEERTDDNKAKAISFAAYRCLRNLYPDGSLPAPLAQPSVRLNAVLLGYGYSLDEACVTDDDCRSSDPTTPAGIGNIAAQAVIDARRNDGSNQYGDLTPAPCPMPTPWPLPCAATAYGQTSANPDRTGAYSDYIAADYDPYVPVNSLMGYCNPLVLVCERQDIVDPNQWQPLIFSNGQACLDSGLGTEETCPGIQVFIAAHWERVTPFALTSADQFDDILTIPPPDYAKNSGQYQTDVNNMIQYSRSLDIGRKLIVEYWADGPSSELPPGHWGLFAKFVSQRDNHTIDQDAKMFFAMHNASFDAGIVAWHIKRKYNGVRPITAIRFAKQGQNILAWGGPGRPIEHISGGKWSPYNPGTNLTPSFPGYFSGHSVFSRSSATVLWLFTGDDFFGFSTVLPAGFGRVEPGIPLVPTTFFYGTFSDAANEAGLSRLYGGIHFEDDNTTAQTVGSLIGLQAWAKALSYFNGTAP
;
A
#
# COMPACT_ATOMS: atom_id res chain seq x y z
N MET A 1 12.98 4.83 18.27
CA MET A 1 12.53 4.91 16.86
C MET A 1 11.39 3.92 16.59
N ALA A 2 11.53 2.63 16.97
CA ALA A 2 10.49 1.60 16.81
C ALA A 2 9.05 2.00 17.25
N ASP A 3 8.89 2.85 18.27
CA ASP A 3 7.56 3.33 18.70
C ASP A 3 6.94 4.32 17.72
N TRP A 4 7.74 5.15 17.04
CA TRP A 4 7.25 6.08 16.00
C TRP A 4 6.86 5.33 14.72
N ASN A 5 7.57 4.26 14.37
CA ASN A 5 7.08 3.33 13.35
C ASN A 5 5.74 2.69 13.79
N ALA A 6 5.64 2.22 15.04
CA ALA A 6 4.39 1.66 15.55
C ALA A 6 3.22 2.67 15.56
N ALA A 7 3.48 3.93 15.91
CA ALA A 7 2.52 5.03 15.82
C ALA A 7 2.10 5.29 14.37
N THR A 8 3.06 5.34 13.44
CA THR A 8 2.78 5.49 12.00
C THR A 8 1.88 4.37 11.48
N LEU A 9 2.18 3.11 11.82
CA LEU A 9 1.36 1.96 11.44
C LEU A 9 -0.02 1.98 12.12
N ALA A 10 -0.13 2.52 13.33
CA ALA A 10 -1.44 2.73 13.96
C ALA A 10 -2.28 3.74 13.17
N GLU A 11 -1.69 4.84 12.71
CA GLU A 11 -2.38 5.81 11.85
C GLU A 11 -2.78 5.20 10.50
N VAL A 12 -1.94 4.38 9.87
CA VAL A 12 -2.29 3.66 8.63
C VAL A 12 -3.54 2.81 8.82
N ARG A 13 -3.61 2.00 9.89
CA ARG A 13 -4.74 1.10 10.19
C ARG A 13 -6.03 1.87 10.46
N LEU A 14 -5.93 3.00 11.15
CA LEU A 14 -7.08 3.72 11.69
C LEU A 14 -7.65 4.72 10.69
N SER A 15 -6.80 5.46 9.96
CA SER A 15 -7.16 6.67 9.20
C SER A 15 -7.81 6.39 7.85
N LYS A 16 -9.04 5.86 7.91
CA LYS A 16 -9.83 5.37 6.76
C LYS A 16 -10.27 6.48 5.78
N SER A 17 -10.32 7.76 6.17
CA SER A 17 -10.78 8.84 5.29
C SER A 17 -9.75 9.28 4.24
N LEU A 18 -8.48 8.90 4.39
CA LEU A 18 -7.39 9.36 3.53
C LEU A 18 -7.20 8.53 2.25
N ARG A 19 -8.17 7.67 1.91
CA ARG A 19 -8.10 6.81 0.72
C ARG A 19 -6.83 5.95 0.71
N ASN A 20 -6.50 5.34 1.85
CA ASN A 20 -5.29 4.53 2.05
C ASN A 20 -5.31 3.27 1.19
N GLY A 21 -4.95 3.41 -0.08
CA GLY A 21 -4.49 2.31 -0.93
C GLY A 21 -3.01 2.04 -0.74
N PRO A 22 -2.50 0.92 -1.28
CA PRO A 22 -1.10 0.54 -1.10
C PRO A 22 -0.06 1.64 -1.46
N PRO A 23 -0.16 2.39 -2.56
CA PRO A 23 0.89 3.32 -2.93
C PRO A 23 0.85 4.60 -2.08
N MET A 24 -0.34 5.02 -1.62
CA MET A 24 -0.51 6.10 -0.65
C MET A 24 0.14 5.75 0.69
N VAL A 25 -0.05 4.52 1.17
CA VAL A 25 0.57 4.05 2.43
C VAL A 25 2.08 3.92 2.28
N ALA A 26 2.58 3.39 1.16
CA ALA A 26 4.02 3.35 0.90
C ALA A 26 4.64 4.76 0.95
N ARG A 27 3.99 5.74 0.33
CA ARG A 27 4.40 7.15 0.37
C ARG A 27 4.33 7.73 1.78
N ALA A 28 3.24 7.53 2.52
CA ALA A 28 3.09 8.05 3.87
C ALA A 28 4.19 7.51 4.80
N LEU A 29 4.49 6.21 4.71
CA LEU A 29 5.59 5.59 5.46
C LEU A 29 6.96 6.16 5.06
N ALA A 30 7.22 6.34 3.76
CA ALA A 30 8.48 6.93 3.28
C ALA A 30 8.64 8.38 3.75
N ILE A 31 7.57 9.19 3.71
CA ILE A 31 7.60 10.58 4.16
C ILE A 31 7.83 10.66 5.66
N ALA A 32 7.09 9.89 6.47
CA ALA A 32 7.27 9.85 7.92
C ALA A 32 8.71 9.50 8.30
N HIS A 33 9.29 8.49 7.65
CA HIS A 33 10.65 8.05 7.94
C HIS A 33 11.73 8.95 7.31
N THR A 34 11.43 9.69 6.24
CA THR A 34 12.30 10.73 5.70
C THR A 34 12.33 11.96 6.61
N CYS A 35 11.19 12.37 7.18
CA CYS A 35 11.15 13.41 8.22
C CYS A 35 12.04 13.04 9.42
N VAL A 36 11.95 11.80 9.88
CA VAL A 36 12.81 11.25 10.95
C VAL A 36 14.28 11.26 10.56
N TYR A 37 14.61 10.77 9.36
CA TYR A 37 15.97 10.72 8.86
C TYR A 37 16.59 12.12 8.70
N ASP A 38 15.87 13.08 8.12
CA ASP A 38 16.36 14.45 7.94
C ASP A 38 16.63 15.16 9.28
N ALA A 39 15.82 14.88 10.31
CA ALA A 39 16.05 15.38 11.66
C ALA A 39 17.25 14.69 12.33
N TRP A 40 17.38 13.37 12.14
CA TRP A 40 18.52 12.59 12.65
C TRP A 40 19.85 13.03 12.02
N ALA A 41 19.87 13.28 10.71
CA ALA A 41 21.08 13.64 9.97
C ALA A 41 21.75 14.94 10.49
N ALA A 42 20.98 15.83 11.13
CA ALA A 42 21.51 17.00 11.82
C ALA A 42 22.49 16.62 12.96
N TYR A 43 22.39 15.42 13.51
CA TYR A 43 23.19 14.93 14.64
C TYR A 43 24.20 13.84 14.27
N ASP A 44 24.30 13.46 13.00
CA ASP A 44 25.33 12.55 12.52
C ASP A 44 26.62 13.32 12.16
N ASP A 45 27.75 12.63 12.02
CA ASP A 45 29.03 13.25 11.67
C ASP A 45 29.14 13.60 10.19
N VAL A 46 28.57 12.78 9.31
CA VAL A 46 28.75 12.88 7.86
C VAL A 46 27.44 12.89 7.09
N ALA A 47 26.41 12.19 7.57
CA ALA A 47 25.15 12.05 6.88
C ALA A 47 24.50 13.40 6.58
N VAL A 48 23.86 13.51 5.43
CA VAL A 48 23.13 14.71 5.01
C VAL A 48 21.65 14.40 4.82
N ALA A 49 20.82 15.41 5.06
CA ALA A 49 19.38 15.34 4.94
C ALA A 49 18.96 15.38 3.46
N THR A 50 17.79 14.82 3.15
CA THR A 50 17.21 14.86 1.80
C THR A 50 16.83 16.27 1.36
N THR A 51 16.55 17.15 2.32
CA THR A 51 16.17 18.56 2.10
C THR A 51 17.23 19.57 2.54
N ASP A 52 18.42 19.10 2.93
CA ASP A 52 19.57 19.94 3.31
C ASP A 52 20.86 19.18 3.09
N THR A 53 21.21 19.01 1.82
CA THR A 53 22.42 18.28 1.41
C THR A 53 23.70 19.06 1.76
N GLY A 54 23.60 20.37 2.00
CA GLY A 54 24.70 21.20 2.50
C GLY A 54 24.97 21.05 4.01
N GLY A 55 24.10 20.36 4.75
CA GLY A 55 24.26 20.13 6.18
C GLY A 55 24.16 21.41 7.03
N SER A 56 23.40 22.41 6.57
CA SER A 56 23.19 23.67 7.30
C SER A 56 22.51 23.49 8.66
N ARG A 57 21.76 22.41 8.86
CA ARG A 57 21.14 22.02 10.14
C ARG A 57 22.07 21.21 11.05
N ARG A 58 23.29 20.86 10.64
CA ARG A 58 24.18 20.00 11.42
C ARG A 58 24.55 20.67 12.75
N GLN A 59 24.31 19.96 13.85
CA GLN A 59 24.53 20.43 15.20
C GLN A 59 26.01 20.30 15.62
N PRO A 60 26.49 21.11 16.58
CA PRO A 60 27.81 20.96 17.19
C PRO A 60 28.04 19.55 17.74
N THR A 61 29.29 19.08 17.75
CA THR A 61 29.62 17.68 18.12
C THR A 61 29.16 17.35 19.54
N GLU A 62 29.27 18.30 20.45
CA GLU A 62 28.83 18.23 21.84
C GLU A 62 27.31 18.06 22.01
N GLU A 63 26.52 18.44 20.99
CA GLU A 63 25.06 18.33 20.99
C GLU A 63 24.55 17.06 20.29
N ARG A 64 25.44 16.23 19.72
CA ARG A 64 25.12 14.98 19.00
C ARG A 64 24.85 13.79 19.94
N THR A 65 24.14 14.04 21.03
CA THR A 65 23.79 13.03 22.03
C THR A 65 22.59 12.20 21.58
N ASP A 66 22.46 10.98 22.09
CA ASP A 66 21.30 10.12 21.81
C ASP A 66 19.99 10.74 22.30
N ASP A 67 20.02 11.50 23.41
CA ASP A 67 18.86 12.22 23.92
C ASP A 67 18.39 13.31 22.94
N ASN A 68 19.32 14.09 22.39
CA ASN A 68 19.00 15.13 21.41
C ASN A 68 18.50 14.50 20.10
N LYS A 69 19.15 13.44 19.62
CA LYS A 69 18.68 12.66 18.46
C LYS A 69 17.24 12.16 18.69
N ALA A 70 16.98 11.52 19.83
CA ALA A 70 15.68 10.96 20.16
C ALA A 70 14.59 12.03 20.24
N LYS A 71 14.91 13.19 20.82
CA LYS A 71 13.99 14.33 20.88
C LYS A 71 13.71 14.89 19.48
N ALA A 72 14.74 15.20 18.69
CA ALA A 72 14.56 15.74 17.34
C ALA A 72 13.76 14.80 16.43
N ILE A 73 14.09 13.50 16.44
CA ILE A 73 13.34 12.48 15.69
C ILE A 73 11.87 12.45 16.12
N SER A 74 11.60 12.60 17.42
CA SER A 74 10.23 12.54 17.94
C SER A 74 9.38 13.72 17.49
N PHE A 75 9.92 14.93 17.53
CA PHE A 75 9.21 16.12 17.03
C PHE A 75 9.06 16.09 15.50
N ALA A 76 10.04 15.56 14.77
CA ALA A 76 9.93 15.37 13.33
C ALA A 76 8.85 14.36 12.96
N ALA A 77 8.83 13.20 13.60
CA ALA A 77 7.80 12.17 13.40
C ALA A 77 6.42 12.72 13.74
N TYR A 78 6.28 13.39 14.89
CA TYR A 78 5.04 14.02 15.32
C TYR A 78 4.50 15.01 14.27
N ARG A 79 5.31 15.99 13.85
CA ARG A 79 4.91 17.00 12.87
C ARG A 79 4.49 16.35 11.54
N CYS A 80 5.29 15.41 11.05
CA CYS A 80 5.08 14.73 9.80
C CYS A 80 3.79 13.88 9.83
N LEU A 81 3.53 13.15 10.93
CA LEU A 81 2.31 12.37 11.10
C LEU A 81 1.07 13.24 11.29
N ARG A 82 1.16 14.39 11.97
CA ARG A 82 0.06 15.37 12.05
C ARG A 82 -0.33 15.92 10.68
N ASN A 83 0.62 16.04 9.76
CA ASN A 83 0.36 16.47 8.38
C ASN A 83 -0.26 15.35 7.52
N LEU A 84 0.32 14.15 7.58
CA LEU A 84 -0.17 12.99 6.84
C LEU A 84 -1.55 12.54 7.33
N TYR A 85 -1.79 12.63 8.63
CA TYR A 85 -2.99 12.17 9.33
C TYR A 85 -3.60 13.30 10.17
N PRO A 86 -4.25 14.30 9.54
CA PRO A 86 -4.87 15.41 10.26
C PRO A 86 -6.11 14.96 11.05
N ASP A 87 -6.51 15.76 12.03
CA ASP A 87 -7.78 15.53 12.73
C ASP A 87 -8.98 15.66 11.78
N GLY A 88 -10.04 14.89 12.03
CA GLY A 88 -11.14 14.71 11.09
C GLY A 88 -10.89 13.61 10.07
N SER A 89 -9.72 12.96 10.09
CA SER A 89 -9.45 11.78 9.26
C SER A 89 -10.10 10.49 9.78
N LEU A 90 -10.68 10.54 10.99
CA LEU A 90 -11.34 9.42 11.65
C LEU A 90 -12.81 9.71 11.95
N PRO A 91 -13.72 8.72 11.75
CA PRO A 91 -15.09 8.84 12.21
C PRO A 91 -15.15 8.81 13.74
N ALA A 92 -16.12 9.54 14.31
CA ALA A 92 -16.47 9.38 15.72
C ALA A 92 -16.94 7.93 15.99
N PRO A 93 -16.65 7.32 17.15
CA PRO A 93 -16.05 7.90 18.37
C PRO A 93 -14.53 7.66 18.49
N LEU A 94 -13.82 7.34 17.40
CA LEU A 94 -12.39 7.04 17.48
C LEU A 94 -11.61 8.27 17.94
N ALA A 95 -10.63 8.05 18.83
CA ALA A 95 -9.69 9.10 19.23
C ALA A 95 -9.03 9.68 17.97
N GLN A 96 -8.91 11.00 17.89
CA GLN A 96 -8.30 11.65 16.72
C GLN A 96 -6.78 11.43 16.68
N PRO A 97 -6.14 11.53 15.50
CA PRO A 97 -4.68 11.40 15.40
C PRO A 97 -3.91 12.31 16.36
N SER A 98 -4.34 13.57 16.57
CA SER A 98 -3.72 14.46 17.58
C SER A 98 -3.60 13.80 18.94
N VAL A 99 -4.69 13.24 19.43
CA VAL A 99 -4.78 12.68 20.78
C VAL A 99 -3.79 11.53 20.94
N ARG A 100 -3.72 10.63 19.94
CA ARG A 100 -2.78 9.50 19.98
C ARG A 100 -1.33 9.96 19.86
N LEU A 101 -1.03 10.87 18.93
CA LEU A 101 0.33 11.36 18.70
C LEU A 101 0.83 12.22 19.89
N ASN A 102 -0.05 12.99 20.53
CA ASN A 102 0.25 13.71 21.77
C ASN A 102 0.63 12.74 22.89
N ALA A 103 -0.10 11.62 23.02
CA ALA A 103 0.20 10.62 24.03
C ALA A 103 1.59 9.98 23.82
N VAL A 104 2.06 9.84 22.56
CA VAL A 104 3.42 9.37 22.28
C VAL A 104 4.47 10.37 22.78
N LEU A 105 4.34 11.66 22.44
CA LEU A 105 5.28 12.70 22.92
C LEU A 105 5.31 12.80 24.45
N LEU A 106 4.13 12.86 25.08
CA LEU A 106 4.00 12.93 26.54
C LEU A 106 4.55 11.67 27.21
N GLY A 107 4.42 10.50 26.58
CA GLY A 107 4.99 9.25 27.06
C GLY A 107 6.53 9.26 27.14
N TYR A 108 7.19 10.04 26.29
CA TYR A 108 8.62 10.31 26.37
C TYR A 108 9.00 11.46 27.32
N GLY A 109 8.01 12.10 27.97
CA GLY A 109 8.23 13.24 28.85
C GLY A 109 8.50 14.56 28.12
N TYR A 110 8.20 14.65 26.82
CA TYR A 110 8.37 15.88 26.04
C TYR A 110 7.15 16.80 26.15
N SER A 111 7.40 18.13 26.14
CA SER A 111 6.32 19.12 26.21
C SER A 111 5.66 19.32 24.84
N LEU A 112 4.34 19.43 24.82
CA LEU A 112 3.60 19.79 23.61
C LEU A 112 3.80 21.26 23.22
N ASP A 113 4.29 22.12 24.12
CA ASP A 113 4.58 23.53 23.82
C ASP A 113 5.80 23.69 22.90
N GLU A 114 6.64 22.65 22.79
CA GLU A 114 7.78 22.61 21.87
C GLU A 114 7.37 22.14 20.46
N ALA A 115 6.14 21.65 20.29
CA ALA A 115 5.60 21.26 18.99
C ALA A 115 5.02 22.47 18.28
N CYS A 116 5.33 22.61 16.99
CA CYS A 116 4.73 23.63 16.14
C CYS A 116 3.34 23.21 15.64
N VAL A 117 2.47 24.18 15.35
CA VAL A 117 1.08 23.94 14.91
C VAL A 117 0.87 24.32 13.45
N THR A 118 1.40 25.46 13.02
CA THR A 118 1.26 25.95 11.64
C THR A 118 2.55 25.74 10.84
N ASP A 119 2.43 25.66 9.52
CA ASP A 119 3.59 25.50 8.63
C ASP A 119 4.64 26.60 8.87
N ASP A 120 4.21 27.86 9.06
CA ASP A 120 5.10 29.00 9.28
C ASP A 120 5.81 28.95 10.64
N ASP A 121 5.11 28.54 11.71
CA ASP A 121 5.73 28.33 13.02
C ASP A 121 6.74 27.18 12.99
N CYS A 122 6.45 26.13 12.22
CA CYS A 122 7.36 25.00 12.05
C CYS A 122 8.65 25.41 11.30
N ARG A 123 8.55 26.26 10.27
CA ARG A 123 9.73 26.78 9.54
C ARG A 123 10.60 27.69 10.40
N SER A 124 9.99 28.41 11.32
CA SER A 124 10.64 29.42 12.18
C SER A 124 10.94 28.91 13.60
N SER A 125 10.77 27.61 13.85
CA SER A 125 11.11 26.99 15.14
C SER A 125 12.59 27.18 15.48
N ASP A 126 12.93 27.16 16.78
CA ASP A 126 14.29 27.45 17.25
C ASP A 126 15.29 26.36 16.79
N PRO A 127 16.22 26.67 15.86
CA PRO A 127 17.16 25.69 15.32
C PRO A 127 18.27 25.30 16.30
N THR A 128 18.32 25.91 17.49
CA THR A 128 19.28 25.55 18.55
C THR A 128 18.71 24.53 19.54
N THR A 129 17.45 24.12 19.36
CA THR A 129 16.80 23.12 20.21
C THR A 129 16.55 21.83 19.43
N PRO A 130 16.61 20.65 20.09
CA PRO A 130 16.30 19.40 19.40
C PRO A 130 14.88 19.33 18.84
N ALA A 131 13.90 19.83 19.60
CA ALA A 131 12.52 19.90 19.12
C ALA A 131 12.38 20.79 17.89
N GLY A 132 13.01 21.97 17.89
CA GLY A 132 12.98 22.88 16.76
C GLY A 132 13.67 22.32 15.52
N ILE A 133 14.82 21.65 15.66
CA ILE A 133 15.46 20.92 14.55
C ILE A 133 14.52 19.85 13.97
N GLY A 134 13.83 19.08 14.83
CA GLY A 134 12.83 18.12 14.40
C GLY A 134 11.69 18.75 13.60
N ASN A 135 11.12 19.84 14.11
CA ASN A 135 10.04 20.58 13.46
C ASN A 135 10.45 21.16 12.10
N ILE A 136 11.62 21.79 12.02
CA ILE A 136 12.16 22.38 10.79
C ILE A 136 12.40 21.29 9.73
N ALA A 137 13.07 20.20 10.12
CA ALA A 137 13.38 19.10 9.21
C ALA A 137 12.11 18.45 8.64
N ALA A 138 11.11 18.17 9.49
CA ALA A 138 9.85 17.62 9.03
C ALA A 138 9.09 18.59 8.12
N GLN A 139 9.10 19.89 8.42
CA GLN A 139 8.45 20.89 7.57
C GLN A 139 9.10 20.98 6.19
N ALA A 140 10.43 20.93 6.12
CA ALA A 140 11.14 20.93 4.84
C ALA A 140 10.77 19.72 3.97
N VAL A 141 10.61 18.54 4.56
CA VAL A 141 10.15 17.33 3.85
C VAL A 141 8.69 17.47 3.41
N ILE A 142 7.80 17.99 4.26
CA ILE A 142 6.40 18.26 3.90
C ILE A 142 6.31 19.21 2.71
N ASP A 143 7.10 20.29 2.72
CA ASP A 143 7.14 21.29 1.64
C ASP A 143 7.63 20.67 0.34
N ALA A 144 8.74 19.90 0.39
CA ALA A 144 9.29 19.20 -0.76
C ALA A 144 8.29 18.20 -1.38
N ARG A 145 7.37 17.66 -0.58
CA ARG A 145 6.37 16.66 -0.99
C ARG A 145 4.98 17.24 -1.26
N ARG A 146 4.77 18.54 -1.06
CA ARG A 146 3.45 19.18 -1.18
C ARG A 146 2.83 19.05 -2.58
N ASN A 147 3.67 19.25 -3.60
CA ASN A 147 3.28 19.29 -5.00
C ASN A 147 3.93 18.15 -5.81
N ASP A 148 4.20 17.02 -5.15
CA ASP A 148 4.89 15.89 -5.75
C ASP A 148 4.02 15.03 -6.66
N GLY A 149 2.88 15.53 -7.15
CA GLY A 149 1.94 14.76 -7.98
C GLY A 149 0.97 13.85 -7.23
N SER A 150 1.09 13.68 -5.90
CA SER A 150 0.19 12.78 -5.16
C SER A 150 -1.24 13.30 -4.99
N ASN A 151 -1.44 14.63 -5.04
CA ASN A 151 -2.69 15.29 -4.68
C ASN A 151 -3.15 14.99 -3.22
N GLN A 152 -2.22 14.87 -2.26
CA GLN A 152 -2.54 14.56 -0.85
C GLN A 152 -3.63 15.45 -0.26
N TYR A 153 -3.67 16.73 -0.65
CA TYR A 153 -4.58 17.71 -0.05
C TYR A 153 -5.92 17.83 -0.78
N GLY A 154 -6.10 17.14 -1.92
CA GLY A 154 -7.34 17.20 -2.69
C GLY A 154 -7.66 18.60 -3.21
N ASP A 155 -6.62 19.39 -3.51
CA ASP A 155 -6.75 20.78 -3.93
C ASP A 155 -6.54 20.98 -5.43
N LEU A 156 -6.25 19.91 -6.18
CA LEU A 156 -6.22 19.91 -7.64
C LEU A 156 -7.62 19.72 -8.24
N THR A 157 -7.83 20.20 -9.47
CA THR A 157 -9.09 20.04 -10.20
C THR A 157 -9.43 18.56 -10.37
N PRO A 158 -10.56 18.08 -9.84
CA PRO A 158 -10.85 16.65 -9.83
C PRO A 158 -11.12 16.13 -11.25
N ALA A 159 -10.69 14.91 -11.50
CA ALA A 159 -11.06 14.18 -12.70
C ALA A 159 -12.59 13.99 -12.78
N PRO A 160 -13.19 14.04 -13.99
CA PRO A 160 -14.58 13.65 -14.18
C PRO A 160 -14.80 12.19 -13.78
N CYS A 161 -16.05 11.85 -13.47
CA CYS A 161 -16.37 10.44 -13.24
C CYS A 161 -16.10 9.59 -14.48
N PRO A 162 -15.35 8.49 -14.35
CA PRO A 162 -15.04 7.65 -15.51
C PRO A 162 -16.17 6.70 -15.90
N MET A 163 -17.19 6.55 -15.06
CA MET A 163 -18.32 5.66 -15.30
C MET A 163 -19.61 6.47 -15.38
N PRO A 164 -20.44 6.30 -16.42
CA PRO A 164 -21.78 6.87 -16.42
C PRO A 164 -22.60 6.17 -15.33
N THR A 165 -22.68 6.78 -14.15
CA THR A 165 -23.55 6.30 -13.07
C THR A 165 -24.95 6.87 -13.32
N PRO A 166 -26.02 6.06 -13.29
CA PRO A 166 -27.38 6.56 -13.41
C PRO A 166 -27.85 7.37 -12.17
N TRP A 167 -26.94 7.77 -11.28
CA TRP A 167 -27.20 8.39 -9.97
C TRP A 167 -26.29 9.60 -9.72
N PRO A 168 -26.76 10.64 -9.01
CA PRO A 168 -26.11 11.95 -8.96
C PRO A 168 -24.87 12.01 -8.05
N LEU A 169 -24.24 10.88 -7.73
CA LEU A 169 -23.05 10.88 -6.86
C LEU A 169 -21.79 11.22 -7.69
N PRO A 170 -20.99 12.22 -7.29
CA PRO A 170 -19.68 12.45 -7.88
C PRO A 170 -18.84 11.19 -7.67
N CYS A 171 -17.95 10.90 -8.62
CA CYS A 171 -17.05 9.76 -8.52
C CYS A 171 -15.89 10.05 -7.58
N ALA A 172 -16.26 10.23 -6.31
CA ALA A 172 -15.40 10.02 -5.19
C ALA A 172 -15.50 8.54 -4.81
N ALA A 173 -14.36 7.93 -4.51
CA ALA A 173 -14.20 6.55 -4.09
C ALA A 173 -14.97 6.25 -2.78
N THR A 174 -16.28 6.07 -2.87
CA THR A 174 -17.13 5.47 -1.83
C THR A 174 -16.70 4.04 -1.49
N ALA A 175 -15.87 3.42 -2.36
CA ALA A 175 -15.33 2.06 -2.29
C ALA A 175 -14.56 1.69 -0.99
N TYR A 176 -14.23 2.64 -0.13
CA TYR A 176 -13.59 2.40 1.17
C TYR A 176 -14.37 2.94 2.39
N GLY A 177 -15.70 3.11 2.25
CA GLY A 177 -16.54 3.62 3.34
C GLY A 177 -16.47 5.14 3.49
N GLN A 178 -16.34 5.87 2.38
CA GLN A 178 -16.21 7.33 2.37
C GLN A 178 -17.46 7.99 1.79
N THR A 179 -18.28 8.59 2.66
CA THR A 179 -19.25 9.61 2.27
C THR A 179 -18.59 10.98 2.42
N SER A 180 -18.02 11.56 1.35
CA SER A 180 -17.81 13.01 1.37
C SER A 180 -19.14 13.67 1.00
N ALA A 181 -19.93 14.04 2.00
CA ALA A 181 -21.16 14.82 1.82
C ALA A 181 -20.90 16.26 1.32
N ASN A 182 -19.66 16.58 0.91
CA ASN A 182 -19.27 17.91 0.47
C ASN A 182 -18.86 17.88 -1.02
N PRO A 183 -19.74 18.29 -1.93
CA PRO A 183 -19.44 18.37 -3.37
C PRO A 183 -18.38 19.43 -3.73
N ASP A 184 -18.02 20.32 -2.79
CA ASP A 184 -17.06 21.41 -3.03
C ASP A 184 -15.60 21.05 -2.65
N ARG A 185 -15.36 19.82 -2.14
CA ARG A 185 -13.99 19.32 -1.90
C ARG A 185 -13.73 18.04 -2.68
N THR A 186 -12.73 18.09 -3.56
CA THR A 186 -12.09 16.88 -4.05
C THR A 186 -11.38 16.21 -2.88
N GLY A 187 -11.36 14.87 -2.85
CA GLY A 187 -10.77 14.15 -1.72
C GLY A 187 -9.26 14.03 -1.85
N ALA A 188 -8.56 13.90 -0.72
CA ALA A 188 -7.15 13.54 -0.67
C ALA A 188 -6.82 12.38 -1.63
N TYR A 189 -5.77 12.54 -2.43
CA TYR A 189 -5.29 11.58 -3.43
C TYR A 189 -6.31 11.22 -4.53
N SER A 190 -7.32 12.05 -4.78
CA SER A 190 -8.20 11.85 -5.93
C SER A 190 -7.45 12.05 -7.25
N ASP A 191 -7.87 11.30 -8.28
CA ASP A 191 -7.46 11.57 -9.65
C ASP A 191 -7.85 13.00 -10.06
N TYR A 192 -7.07 13.63 -10.92
CA TYR A 192 -7.18 15.06 -11.22
C TYR A 192 -6.87 15.36 -12.69
N ILE A 193 -7.39 16.48 -13.19
CA ILE A 193 -7.12 16.95 -14.56
C ILE A 193 -5.79 17.70 -14.58
N ALA A 194 -4.94 17.42 -15.57
CA ALA A 194 -3.76 18.20 -15.88
C ALA A 194 -3.56 18.29 -17.41
N ALA A 195 -2.78 19.27 -17.88
CA ALA A 195 -2.62 19.55 -19.30
C ALA A 195 -1.99 18.38 -20.10
N ASP A 196 -1.21 17.54 -19.43
CA ASP A 196 -0.46 16.41 -19.96
C ASP A 196 -1.03 15.06 -19.51
N TYR A 197 -2.25 15.03 -18.97
CA TYR A 197 -2.84 13.83 -18.38
C TYR A 197 -4.33 13.69 -18.64
N ASP A 198 -4.69 12.57 -19.25
CA ASP A 198 -6.07 12.15 -19.41
C ASP A 198 -6.50 11.27 -18.22
N PRO A 199 -7.54 11.66 -17.48
CA PRO A 199 -8.08 10.83 -16.40
C PRO A 199 -8.44 9.42 -16.83
N TYR A 200 -8.29 8.46 -15.91
CA TYR A 200 -8.53 7.05 -16.23
C TYR A 200 -9.99 6.77 -16.55
N VAL A 201 -10.25 6.11 -17.67
CA VAL A 201 -11.57 5.55 -18.00
C VAL A 201 -11.41 4.05 -18.29
N PRO A 202 -12.11 3.15 -17.58
CA PRO A 202 -12.03 1.72 -17.88
C PRO A 202 -12.71 1.40 -19.20
N VAL A 203 -12.11 0.49 -19.97
CA VAL A 203 -12.67 -0.02 -21.23
C VAL A 203 -13.91 -0.88 -20.97
N ASN A 204 -13.85 -1.74 -19.95
CA ASN A 204 -14.95 -2.62 -19.60
C ASN A 204 -15.97 -1.93 -18.69
N SER A 205 -17.24 -2.24 -18.93
CA SER A 205 -18.33 -1.88 -18.01
C SER A 205 -18.21 -2.62 -16.67
N LEU A 206 -18.89 -2.10 -15.65
CA LEU A 206 -19.00 -2.75 -14.34
C LEU A 206 -19.42 -4.23 -14.47
N MET A 207 -18.65 -5.14 -13.85
CA MET A 207 -19.06 -6.53 -13.66
C MET A 207 -19.88 -6.64 -12.39
N GLY A 208 -21.11 -7.14 -12.50
CA GLY A 208 -21.99 -7.37 -11.37
C GLY A 208 -21.48 -8.46 -10.43
N TYR A 209 -21.94 -8.41 -9.18
CA TYR A 209 -21.53 -9.40 -8.19
C TYR A 209 -22.08 -10.78 -8.55
N CYS A 210 -21.20 -11.79 -8.55
CA CYS A 210 -21.54 -13.17 -8.88
C CYS A 210 -20.55 -14.08 -8.18
N ASN A 211 -21.02 -15.18 -7.60
CA ASN A 211 -20.21 -16.25 -7.03
C ASN A 211 -21.00 -17.58 -7.11
N PRO A 212 -20.42 -18.73 -6.75
CA PRO A 212 -21.11 -20.02 -6.86
C PRO A 212 -22.33 -20.19 -5.93
N LEU A 213 -22.50 -19.33 -4.92
CA LEU A 213 -23.64 -19.29 -4.00
C LEU A 213 -24.78 -18.40 -4.53
N VAL A 214 -24.48 -17.47 -5.44
CA VAL A 214 -25.47 -16.54 -6.03
C VAL A 214 -26.30 -17.28 -7.08
N LEU A 215 -27.63 -17.29 -6.91
CA LEU A 215 -28.56 -17.98 -7.80
C LEU A 215 -28.60 -17.31 -9.19
N VAL A 216 -28.88 -16.00 -9.21
CA VAL A 216 -28.95 -15.16 -10.41
C VAL A 216 -27.83 -14.15 -10.35
N CYS A 217 -26.90 -14.23 -11.31
CA CYS A 217 -25.82 -13.25 -11.41
C CYS A 217 -26.31 -12.00 -12.15
N GLU A 218 -25.88 -10.84 -11.68
CA GLU A 218 -26.01 -9.57 -12.39
C GLU A 218 -25.19 -9.56 -13.69
N ARG A 219 -25.26 -8.45 -14.44
CA ARG A 219 -24.55 -8.22 -15.71
C ARG A 219 -23.09 -8.69 -15.65
N GLN A 220 -22.71 -9.61 -16.55
CA GLN A 220 -21.36 -10.16 -16.70
C GLN A 220 -20.73 -9.80 -18.05
N ASP A 221 -21.11 -8.67 -18.64
CA ASP A 221 -20.66 -8.30 -19.99
C ASP A 221 -19.16 -8.00 -19.98
N ILE A 222 -18.37 -8.81 -20.68
CA ILE A 222 -16.92 -8.63 -20.86
C ILE A 222 -16.73 -8.14 -22.29
N VAL A 223 -16.42 -6.85 -22.46
CA VAL A 223 -16.23 -6.23 -23.78
C VAL A 223 -14.84 -6.57 -24.33
N ASP A 224 -13.82 -6.41 -23.48
CA ASP A 224 -12.44 -6.73 -23.79
C ASP A 224 -11.86 -7.66 -22.70
N PRO A 225 -11.57 -8.94 -23.02
CA PRO A 225 -11.06 -9.92 -22.06
C PRO A 225 -9.59 -9.71 -21.68
N ASN A 226 -8.92 -8.72 -22.27
CA ASN A 226 -7.54 -8.35 -21.95
C ASN A 226 -7.44 -7.15 -21.01
N GLN A 227 -8.52 -6.39 -20.84
CA GLN A 227 -8.55 -5.15 -20.07
C GLN A 227 -9.17 -5.36 -18.68
N TRP A 228 -8.75 -4.55 -17.71
CA TRP A 228 -9.33 -4.56 -16.37
C TRP A 228 -10.83 -4.27 -16.43
N GLN A 229 -11.57 -4.95 -15.55
CA GLN A 229 -13.00 -4.77 -15.39
C GLN A 229 -13.33 -4.40 -13.95
N PRO A 230 -13.86 -3.19 -13.69
CA PRO A 230 -14.27 -2.79 -12.36
C PRO A 230 -15.45 -3.63 -11.88
N LEU A 231 -15.43 -4.05 -10.62
CA LEU A 231 -16.51 -4.83 -10.01
C LEU A 231 -17.55 -3.95 -9.31
N ILE A 232 -18.79 -4.42 -9.30
CA ILE A 232 -19.80 -4.07 -8.30
C ILE A 232 -19.65 -5.06 -7.16
N PHE A 233 -19.66 -4.56 -5.93
CA PHE A 233 -19.57 -5.41 -4.76
C PHE A 233 -20.57 -4.98 -3.69
N SER A 234 -21.00 -5.96 -2.91
CA SER A 234 -22.01 -5.85 -1.88
C SER A 234 -21.44 -5.12 -0.65
N ASN A 235 -21.11 -3.84 -0.77
CA ASN A 235 -20.69 -3.02 0.38
C ASN A 235 -20.75 -1.48 0.19
N GLY A 236 -21.94 -0.95 -0.05
CA GLY A 236 -22.35 0.16 0.80
C GLY A 236 -22.46 -0.33 2.24
N GLN A 237 -21.42 -0.93 2.86
CA GLN A 237 -21.46 -1.40 4.24
C GLN A 237 -21.78 -0.23 5.17
N ALA A 238 -21.32 0.98 4.85
CA ALA A 238 -21.76 2.21 5.53
C ALA A 238 -23.26 2.49 5.37
N CYS A 239 -23.86 2.18 4.21
CA CYS A 239 -25.30 2.28 3.91
C CYS A 239 -26.13 1.18 4.58
N LEU A 240 -25.57 -0.03 4.69
CA LEU A 240 -26.12 -1.16 5.45
C LEU A 240 -26.05 -0.91 6.97
N ASP A 241 -24.90 -0.44 7.46
CA ASP A 241 -24.60 -0.12 8.86
C ASP A 241 -25.42 1.10 9.33
N SER A 242 -25.73 2.05 8.43
CA SER A 242 -26.61 3.18 8.72
C SER A 242 -28.10 2.86 8.60
N GLY A 243 -28.47 1.64 8.17
CA GLY A 243 -29.86 1.25 7.89
C GLY A 243 -30.52 2.03 6.75
N LEU A 244 -29.72 2.63 5.86
CA LEU A 244 -30.18 3.47 4.75
C LEU A 244 -30.57 2.66 3.50
N GLY A 245 -30.38 1.34 3.51
CA GLY A 245 -30.75 0.46 2.41
C GLY A 245 -30.48 -1.03 2.67
N THR A 246 -30.83 -1.87 1.69
CA THR A 246 -30.49 -3.30 1.55
C THR A 246 -29.25 -3.51 0.67
N GLU A 247 -28.72 -4.73 0.59
CA GLU A 247 -27.62 -5.11 -0.32
C GLU A 247 -27.91 -4.75 -1.78
N GLU A 248 -29.18 -4.78 -2.20
CA GLU A 248 -29.65 -4.39 -3.55
C GLU A 248 -29.65 -2.86 -3.77
N THR A 249 -29.69 -2.07 -2.70
CA THR A 249 -29.75 -0.59 -2.76
C THR A 249 -28.45 0.10 -2.34
N CYS A 250 -27.45 -0.67 -1.90
CA CYS A 250 -26.16 -0.19 -1.40
C CYS A 250 -24.96 -0.80 -2.17
N PRO A 251 -24.85 -0.71 -3.52
CA PRO A 251 -23.69 -1.25 -4.23
C PRO A 251 -22.45 -0.33 -4.15
N GLY A 252 -21.29 -0.89 -3.79
CA GLY A 252 -19.99 -0.24 -3.97
C GLY A 252 -19.48 -0.47 -5.39
N ILE A 253 -18.94 0.56 -6.05
CA ILE A 253 -18.31 0.43 -7.37
C ILE A 253 -16.80 0.58 -7.26
N GLN A 254 -16.07 -0.27 -7.96
CA GLN A 254 -14.62 -0.09 -8.10
C GLN A 254 -14.31 1.07 -9.06
N VAL A 255 -13.37 1.91 -8.63
CA VAL A 255 -12.66 2.86 -9.47
C VAL A 255 -11.17 2.58 -9.34
N PHE A 256 -10.38 2.86 -10.38
CA PHE A 256 -8.92 2.70 -10.29
C PHE A 256 -8.38 3.69 -9.27
N ILE A 257 -8.01 3.20 -8.09
CA ILE A 257 -7.53 4.06 -7.01
C ILE A 257 -6.22 4.73 -7.43
N ALA A 258 -6.15 6.05 -7.27
CA ALA A 258 -4.97 6.87 -7.57
C ALA A 258 -4.40 6.60 -8.97
N ALA A 259 -5.23 6.63 -10.01
CA ALA A 259 -4.82 6.27 -11.36
C ALA A 259 -3.71 7.17 -11.96
N HIS A 260 -3.48 8.33 -11.35
CA HIS A 260 -2.45 9.30 -11.68
C HIS A 260 -1.08 9.02 -11.01
N TRP A 261 -0.95 7.97 -10.19
CA TRP A 261 0.18 7.81 -9.28
C TRP A 261 1.56 7.69 -9.94
N GLU A 262 1.61 7.40 -11.24
CA GLU A 262 2.85 7.46 -12.05
C GLU A 262 3.47 8.87 -12.08
N ARG A 263 2.68 9.91 -11.79
CA ARG A 263 3.12 11.31 -11.75
C ARG A 263 3.81 11.68 -10.44
N VAL A 264 3.85 10.76 -9.47
CA VAL A 264 4.41 11.05 -8.16
C VAL A 264 5.93 11.15 -8.24
N THR A 265 6.52 12.21 -7.70
CA THR A 265 7.98 12.40 -7.69
C THR A 265 8.66 11.26 -6.92
N PRO A 266 9.51 10.44 -7.54
CA PRO A 266 10.16 9.32 -6.88
C PRO A 266 11.26 9.74 -5.89
N PHE A 267 11.79 8.79 -5.14
CA PHE A 267 12.97 8.96 -4.29
C PHE A 267 14.28 8.67 -5.04
N ALA A 268 14.42 7.47 -5.61
CA ALA A 268 15.65 7.01 -6.25
C ALA A 268 15.49 6.75 -7.75
N LEU A 269 14.26 6.54 -8.23
CA LEU A 269 13.98 6.38 -9.66
C LEU A 269 14.26 7.65 -10.45
N THR A 270 14.59 7.51 -11.73
CA THR A 270 14.63 8.63 -12.67
C THR A 270 13.22 9.06 -13.07
N SER A 271 12.31 8.09 -13.24
CA SER A 271 10.93 8.26 -13.70
C SER A 271 10.15 6.98 -13.44
N ALA A 272 8.81 7.03 -13.55
CA ALA A 272 7.95 5.88 -13.29
C ALA A 272 8.08 4.76 -14.35
N ASP A 273 8.50 5.11 -15.56
CA ASP A 273 8.70 4.22 -16.72
C ASP A 273 10.13 3.65 -16.82
N GLN A 274 11.01 3.91 -15.84
CA GLN A 274 12.43 3.52 -15.88
C GLN A 274 12.67 2.04 -16.20
N PHE A 275 11.73 1.15 -15.83
CA PHE A 275 11.85 -0.29 -16.03
C PHE A 275 11.07 -0.84 -17.24
N ASP A 276 10.48 0.02 -18.08
CA ASP A 276 9.67 -0.42 -19.21
C ASP A 276 10.41 -1.35 -20.18
N ASP A 277 11.67 -1.04 -20.46
CA ASP A 277 12.49 -1.80 -21.43
C ASP A 277 12.90 -3.18 -20.93
N ILE A 278 12.78 -3.45 -19.62
CA ILE A 278 13.11 -4.75 -19.02
C ILE A 278 11.88 -5.61 -18.71
N LEU A 279 10.66 -5.09 -18.97
CA LEU A 279 9.42 -5.86 -18.86
C LEU A 279 9.29 -6.81 -20.06
N THR A 280 9.94 -7.97 -19.95
CA THR A 280 9.95 -8.97 -21.03
C THR A 280 8.71 -9.86 -21.07
N ILE A 281 7.93 -9.91 -19.99
CA ILE A 281 6.72 -10.72 -19.90
C ILE A 281 5.51 -9.80 -20.06
N PRO A 282 4.73 -9.91 -21.15
CA PRO A 282 3.53 -9.09 -21.35
C PRO A 282 2.39 -9.54 -20.43
N PRO A 283 1.36 -8.71 -20.20
CA PRO A 283 0.13 -9.18 -19.58
C PRO A 283 -0.54 -10.27 -20.43
N PRO A 284 -1.41 -11.11 -19.84
CA PRO A 284 -2.22 -12.06 -20.60
C PRO A 284 -3.00 -11.36 -21.72
N ASP A 285 -2.86 -11.86 -22.95
CA ASP A 285 -3.53 -11.32 -24.14
C ASP A 285 -4.17 -12.45 -24.96
N TYR A 286 -5.48 -12.55 -24.89
CA TYR A 286 -6.28 -13.54 -25.60
C TYR A 286 -6.20 -13.40 -27.12
N ALA A 287 -6.12 -12.17 -27.64
CA ALA A 287 -6.10 -11.89 -29.07
C ALA A 287 -4.74 -12.19 -29.71
N LYS A 288 -3.64 -11.87 -29.01
CA LYS A 288 -2.28 -12.05 -29.52
C LYS A 288 -1.66 -13.40 -29.16
N ASN A 289 -2.02 -13.99 -28.01
CA ASN A 289 -1.45 -15.24 -27.54
C ASN A 289 -2.48 -16.07 -26.74
N SER A 290 -3.54 -16.53 -27.42
CA SER A 290 -4.63 -17.31 -26.82
C SER A 290 -4.17 -18.59 -26.13
N GLY A 291 -3.08 -19.22 -26.60
CA GLY A 291 -2.49 -20.41 -25.98
C GLY A 291 -1.90 -20.13 -24.59
N GLN A 292 -1.11 -19.06 -24.46
CA GLN A 292 -0.61 -18.63 -23.15
C GLN A 292 -1.74 -18.15 -22.25
N TYR A 293 -2.68 -17.34 -22.77
CA TYR A 293 -3.84 -16.89 -22.01
C TYR A 293 -4.64 -18.07 -21.42
N GLN A 294 -4.84 -19.13 -22.20
CA GLN A 294 -5.53 -20.33 -21.73
C GLN A 294 -4.71 -21.08 -20.66
N THR A 295 -3.38 -21.07 -20.77
CA THR A 295 -2.46 -21.62 -19.77
C THR A 295 -2.58 -20.84 -18.46
N ASP A 296 -2.57 -19.51 -18.50
CA ASP A 296 -2.72 -18.64 -17.33
C ASP A 296 -4.05 -18.89 -16.62
N VAL A 297 -5.15 -18.97 -17.38
CA VAL A 297 -6.49 -19.32 -16.87
C VAL A 297 -6.49 -20.71 -16.21
N ASN A 298 -5.88 -21.71 -16.86
CA ASN A 298 -5.86 -23.07 -16.31
C ASN A 298 -5.00 -23.16 -15.04
N ASN A 299 -3.88 -22.44 -14.98
CA ASN A 299 -3.03 -22.36 -13.79
C ASN A 299 -3.80 -21.74 -12.61
N MET A 300 -4.56 -20.68 -12.83
CA MET A 300 -5.40 -20.07 -11.79
C MET A 300 -6.50 -21.01 -11.29
N ILE A 301 -7.14 -21.75 -12.19
CA ILE A 301 -8.11 -22.79 -11.81
C ILE A 301 -7.42 -23.88 -10.98
N GLN A 302 -6.19 -24.27 -11.34
CA GLN A 302 -5.41 -25.25 -10.60
C GLN A 302 -5.01 -24.76 -9.19
N TYR A 303 -4.64 -23.49 -9.03
CA TYR A 303 -4.43 -22.90 -7.69
C TYR A 303 -5.71 -22.95 -6.86
N SER A 304 -6.85 -22.54 -7.45
CA SER A 304 -8.16 -22.61 -6.79
C SER A 304 -8.53 -24.05 -6.39
N ARG A 305 -8.26 -25.03 -7.26
CA ARG A 305 -8.50 -26.47 -7.01
C ARG A 305 -7.61 -27.05 -5.90
N SER A 306 -6.42 -26.50 -5.72
CA SER A 306 -5.42 -26.99 -4.76
C SER A 306 -5.42 -26.26 -3.41
N LEU A 307 -6.40 -25.38 -3.18
CA LEU A 307 -6.58 -24.71 -1.89
C LEU A 307 -6.80 -25.73 -0.76
N ASP A 308 -5.80 -25.83 0.11
CA ASP A 308 -5.88 -26.48 1.42
C ASP A 308 -5.83 -25.42 2.54
N ILE A 309 -5.87 -25.86 3.80
CA ILE A 309 -5.83 -24.93 4.94
C ILE A 309 -4.54 -24.08 4.90
N GLY A 310 -3.39 -24.69 4.59
CA GLY A 310 -2.11 -23.98 4.51
C GLY A 310 -2.14 -22.83 3.51
N ARG A 311 -2.54 -23.11 2.26
CA ARG A 311 -2.64 -22.08 1.21
C ARG A 311 -3.68 -21.01 1.53
N LYS A 312 -4.82 -21.38 2.10
CA LYS A 312 -5.83 -20.41 2.56
C LYS A 312 -5.26 -19.46 3.62
N LEU A 313 -4.51 -19.99 4.59
CA LEU A 313 -3.85 -19.16 5.60
C LEU A 313 -2.76 -18.27 5.02
N ILE A 314 -2.00 -18.74 4.03
CA ILE A 314 -1.04 -17.92 3.29
C ILE A 314 -1.75 -16.73 2.62
N VAL A 315 -2.90 -16.96 1.96
CA VAL A 315 -3.70 -15.88 1.37
C VAL A 315 -4.12 -14.88 2.43
N GLU A 316 -4.67 -15.37 3.54
CA GLU A 316 -5.16 -14.53 4.64
C GLU A 316 -4.04 -13.74 5.32
N TYR A 317 -2.91 -14.36 5.63
CA TYR A 317 -1.79 -13.72 6.28
C TYR A 317 -1.25 -12.54 5.46
N TRP A 318 -1.11 -12.74 4.14
CA TRP A 318 -0.60 -11.73 3.21
C TRP A 318 -1.68 -10.88 2.56
N ALA A 319 -2.95 -11.00 2.97
CA ALA A 319 -4.04 -10.26 2.33
C ALA A 319 -3.92 -8.75 2.53
N ASP A 320 -3.39 -8.33 3.68
CA ASP A 320 -3.12 -6.95 4.07
C ASP A 320 -4.21 -5.98 3.59
N GLY A 321 -5.46 -6.27 3.98
CA GLY A 321 -6.64 -5.53 3.54
C GLY A 321 -6.75 -4.12 4.15
N PRO A 322 -7.79 -3.33 3.80
CA PRO A 322 -7.87 -1.90 4.10
C PRO A 322 -7.98 -1.51 5.58
N SER A 323 -8.14 -2.47 6.47
CA SER A 323 -8.11 -2.27 7.93
C SER A 323 -6.79 -2.77 8.58
N SER A 324 -5.80 -3.13 7.76
CA SER A 324 -4.44 -3.49 8.16
C SER A 324 -3.48 -2.34 7.83
N GLU A 325 -2.19 -2.64 7.94
CA GLU A 325 -1.04 -1.80 7.60
C GLU A 325 -0.77 -1.75 6.09
N LEU A 326 -1.52 -2.53 5.28
CA LEU A 326 -1.26 -2.79 3.86
C LEU A 326 0.14 -3.43 3.64
N PRO A 327 0.47 -3.92 2.43
CA PRO A 327 1.76 -4.57 2.21
C PRO A 327 2.97 -3.73 2.62
N PRO A 328 3.05 -2.41 2.28
CA PRO A 328 4.20 -1.61 2.70
C PRO A 328 4.35 -1.50 4.23
N GLY A 329 3.24 -1.47 4.97
CA GLY A 329 3.27 -1.38 6.42
C GLY A 329 3.55 -2.73 7.11
N HIS A 330 3.17 -3.86 6.50
CA HIS A 330 3.58 -5.20 6.95
C HIS A 330 5.11 -5.31 7.00
N TRP A 331 5.80 -4.82 5.95
CA TRP A 331 7.27 -4.76 5.95
C TRP A 331 7.83 -3.79 7.01
N GLY A 332 7.08 -2.77 7.42
CA GLY A 332 7.38 -1.95 8.59
C GLY A 332 7.32 -2.72 9.93
N LEU A 333 6.45 -3.73 10.05
CA LEU A 333 6.44 -4.64 11.21
C LEU A 333 7.67 -5.56 11.19
N PHE A 334 8.06 -6.05 10.01
CA PHE A 334 9.26 -6.87 9.87
C PHE A 334 10.53 -6.09 10.18
N ALA A 335 10.65 -4.86 9.70
CA ALA A 335 11.76 -3.98 10.06
C ALA A 335 11.80 -3.71 11.58
N LYS A 336 10.65 -3.55 12.24
CA LYS A 336 10.60 -3.45 13.71
C LYS A 336 11.12 -4.72 14.39
N PHE A 337 10.76 -5.90 13.88
CA PHE A 337 11.30 -7.15 14.39
C PHE A 337 12.82 -7.23 14.21
N VAL A 338 13.36 -6.85 13.04
CA VAL A 338 14.81 -6.80 12.77
C VAL A 338 15.51 -5.88 13.78
N SER A 339 14.99 -4.68 13.99
CA SER A 339 15.48 -3.74 15.01
C SER A 339 15.61 -4.37 16.39
N GLN A 340 14.59 -5.12 16.81
CA GLN A 340 14.58 -5.81 18.11
C GLN A 340 15.52 -7.03 18.14
N ARG A 341 15.55 -7.83 17.07
CA ARG A 341 16.40 -9.02 16.93
C ARG A 341 17.88 -8.65 17.02
N ASP A 342 18.26 -7.55 16.35
CA ASP A 342 19.65 -7.13 16.19
C ASP A 342 20.06 -6.04 17.18
N ASN A 343 19.16 -5.66 18.10
CA ASN A 343 19.37 -4.64 19.13
C ASN A 343 19.90 -3.31 18.54
N HIS A 344 19.18 -2.80 17.53
CA HIS A 344 19.57 -1.59 16.82
C HIS A 344 19.64 -0.36 17.73
N THR A 345 20.60 0.52 17.44
CA THR A 345 20.63 1.89 17.95
C THR A 345 19.65 2.79 17.19
N ILE A 346 19.43 4.00 17.71
CA ILE A 346 18.60 5.00 17.02
C ILE A 346 19.14 5.36 15.63
N ASP A 347 20.46 5.37 15.47
CA ASP A 347 21.13 5.66 14.20
C ASP A 347 20.87 4.56 13.16
N GLN A 348 20.92 3.29 13.59
CA GLN A 348 20.64 2.15 12.72
C GLN A 348 19.17 2.12 12.28
N ASP A 349 18.25 2.33 13.21
CA ASP A 349 16.82 2.40 12.89
C ASP A 349 16.51 3.55 11.93
N ALA A 350 17.05 4.76 12.16
CA ALA A 350 16.82 5.91 11.29
C ALA A 350 17.23 5.60 9.84
N LYS A 351 18.37 4.93 9.64
CA LYS A 351 18.85 4.50 8.31
C LYS A 351 18.02 3.37 7.71
N MET A 352 17.72 2.32 8.47
CA MET A 352 17.00 1.13 7.98
C MET A 352 15.61 1.49 7.45
N PHE A 353 14.80 2.14 8.29
CA PHE A 353 13.42 2.47 7.92
C PHE A 353 13.36 3.50 6.79
N PHE A 354 14.28 4.48 6.78
CA PHE A 354 14.41 5.44 5.69
C PHE A 354 14.65 4.75 4.34
N ALA A 355 15.65 3.86 4.27
CA ALA A 355 15.97 3.17 3.03
C ALA A 355 14.84 2.22 2.59
N MET A 356 14.30 1.42 3.51
CA MET A 356 13.29 0.41 3.19
C MET A 356 11.97 1.03 2.74
N HIS A 357 11.47 2.04 3.46
CA HIS A 357 10.20 2.66 3.10
C HIS A 357 10.30 3.50 1.83
N ASN A 358 11.44 4.14 1.54
CA ASN A 358 11.64 4.80 0.26
C ASN A 358 11.71 3.81 -0.91
N ALA A 359 12.27 2.60 -0.72
CA ALA A 359 12.20 1.54 -1.74
C ALA A 359 10.76 1.05 -1.98
N SER A 360 9.97 0.91 -0.91
CA SER A 360 8.53 0.63 -1.01
C SER A 360 7.78 1.75 -1.74
N PHE A 361 8.12 3.00 -1.49
CA PHE A 361 7.49 4.15 -2.14
C PHE A 361 7.73 4.16 -3.65
N ASP A 362 8.98 3.99 -4.09
CA ASP A 362 9.34 3.86 -5.50
C ASP A 362 8.68 2.65 -6.16
N ALA A 363 8.56 1.53 -5.45
CA ALA A 363 7.82 0.36 -5.91
C ALA A 363 6.34 0.67 -6.19
N GLY A 364 5.71 1.53 -5.39
CA GLY A 364 4.35 1.98 -5.60
C GLY A 364 4.17 2.79 -6.88
N ILE A 365 5.14 3.66 -7.19
CA ILE A 365 5.15 4.49 -8.41
C ILE A 365 5.24 3.61 -9.66
N VAL A 366 6.22 2.71 -9.71
CA VAL A 366 6.41 1.78 -10.83
C VAL A 366 5.21 0.84 -10.99
N ALA A 367 4.69 0.29 -9.89
CA ALA A 367 3.52 -0.60 -9.93
C ALA A 367 2.30 0.09 -10.54
N TRP A 368 2.02 1.34 -10.16
CA TRP A 368 0.87 2.08 -10.67
C TRP A 368 1.05 2.54 -12.11
N HIS A 369 2.26 2.91 -12.50
CA HIS A 369 2.61 3.18 -13.90
C HIS A 369 2.32 1.96 -14.78
N ILE A 370 2.87 0.79 -14.44
CA ILE A 370 2.68 -0.44 -15.22
C ILE A 370 1.18 -0.83 -15.24
N LYS A 371 0.48 -0.73 -14.11
CA LYS A 371 -0.98 -0.96 -14.05
C LYS A 371 -1.75 -0.04 -14.99
N ARG A 372 -1.38 1.23 -15.04
CA ARG A 372 -2.03 2.22 -15.91
C ARG A 372 -1.72 1.96 -17.38
N LYS A 373 -0.44 1.73 -17.71
CA LYS A 373 0.06 1.48 -19.06
C LYS A 373 -0.60 0.27 -19.73
N TYR A 374 -0.66 -0.86 -19.02
CA TYR A 374 -1.18 -2.11 -19.60
C TYR A 374 -2.67 -2.31 -19.36
N ASN A 375 -3.22 -1.69 -18.32
CA ASN A 375 -4.61 -1.86 -17.91
C ASN A 375 -5.04 -3.35 -17.86
N GLY A 376 -4.14 -4.23 -17.42
CA GLY A 376 -4.26 -5.67 -17.62
C GLY A 376 -5.45 -6.30 -16.87
N VAL A 377 -6.02 -7.34 -17.48
CA VAL A 377 -7.14 -8.12 -16.94
C VAL A 377 -6.80 -8.80 -15.60
N ARG A 378 -7.83 -9.01 -14.76
CA ARG A 378 -7.76 -9.82 -13.53
C ARG A 378 -8.19 -11.27 -13.79
N PRO A 379 -7.72 -12.26 -13.01
CA PRO A 379 -8.13 -13.65 -13.19
C PRO A 379 -9.64 -13.89 -13.17
N ILE A 380 -10.40 -13.14 -12.34
CA ILE A 380 -11.87 -13.25 -12.29
C ILE A 380 -12.53 -13.00 -13.65
N THR A 381 -12.11 -11.94 -14.36
CA THR A 381 -12.63 -11.62 -15.69
C THR A 381 -12.16 -12.65 -16.71
N ALA A 382 -10.87 -13.00 -16.70
CA ALA A 382 -10.30 -13.92 -17.68
C ALA A 382 -10.87 -15.34 -17.58
N ILE A 383 -11.03 -15.87 -16.37
CA ILE A 383 -11.60 -17.21 -16.14
C ILE A 383 -13.07 -17.23 -16.55
N ARG A 384 -13.86 -16.22 -16.15
CA ARG A 384 -15.29 -16.16 -16.49
C ARG A 384 -15.50 -16.05 -17.99
N PHE A 385 -14.66 -15.29 -18.68
CA PHE A 385 -14.64 -15.23 -20.15
C PHE A 385 -14.30 -16.58 -20.77
N ALA A 386 -13.13 -17.14 -20.44
CA ALA A 386 -12.61 -18.34 -21.10
C ALA A 386 -13.38 -19.63 -20.76
N LYS A 387 -14.05 -19.67 -19.60
CA LYS A 387 -14.79 -20.85 -19.10
C LYS A 387 -16.30 -20.62 -19.04
N GLN A 388 -16.83 -19.62 -19.76
CA GLN A 388 -18.26 -19.40 -19.86
C GLN A 388 -18.95 -20.66 -20.42
N GLY A 389 -20.05 -21.08 -19.79
CA GLY A 389 -20.79 -22.28 -20.19
C GLY A 389 -20.10 -23.61 -19.88
N GLN A 390 -18.93 -23.61 -19.24
CA GLN A 390 -18.19 -24.81 -18.86
C GLN A 390 -18.24 -25.02 -17.35
N ASN A 391 -18.21 -26.28 -16.90
CA ASN A 391 -17.96 -26.61 -15.51
C ASN A 391 -16.45 -26.81 -15.28
N ILE A 392 -15.95 -26.25 -14.19
CA ILE A 392 -14.56 -26.35 -13.76
C ILE A 392 -14.50 -26.93 -12.34
N LEU A 393 -13.44 -27.67 -12.02
CA LEU A 393 -13.19 -28.17 -10.68
C LEU A 393 -12.33 -27.16 -9.93
N ALA A 394 -12.92 -26.46 -8.95
CA ALA A 394 -12.31 -25.33 -8.25
C ALA A 394 -12.89 -25.18 -6.83
N TRP A 395 -12.42 -24.20 -6.06
CA TRP A 395 -13.03 -23.88 -4.77
C TRP A 395 -14.47 -23.38 -4.95
N GLY A 396 -15.42 -24.01 -4.24
CA GLY A 396 -16.85 -23.78 -4.37
C GLY A 396 -17.36 -22.47 -3.75
N GLY A 397 -16.49 -21.67 -3.13
CA GLY A 397 -16.86 -20.47 -2.36
C GLY A 397 -16.83 -20.69 -0.85
N PRO A 398 -17.13 -19.65 -0.05
CA PRO A 398 -17.02 -19.70 1.42
C PRO A 398 -17.77 -20.88 2.03
N GLY A 399 -17.06 -21.72 2.79
CA GLY A 399 -17.61 -22.88 3.49
C GLY A 399 -17.90 -24.08 2.58
N ARG A 400 -17.55 -24.01 1.29
CA ARG A 400 -17.77 -25.07 0.31
C ARG A 400 -16.47 -25.81 -0.03
N PRO A 401 -16.57 -27.10 -0.39
CA PRO A 401 -15.40 -27.90 -0.75
C PRO A 401 -14.86 -27.52 -2.13
N ILE A 402 -13.79 -28.19 -2.55
CA ILE A 402 -13.39 -28.24 -3.95
C ILE A 402 -14.43 -29.07 -4.70
N GLU A 403 -15.10 -28.49 -5.69
CA GLU A 403 -16.19 -29.13 -6.42
C GLU A 403 -16.34 -28.58 -7.85
N HIS A 404 -17.23 -29.21 -8.63
CA HIS A 404 -17.56 -28.71 -9.96
C HIS A 404 -18.49 -27.50 -9.85
N ILE A 405 -18.02 -26.35 -10.33
CA ILE A 405 -18.78 -25.11 -10.42
C ILE A 405 -18.83 -24.60 -11.86
N SER A 406 -19.81 -23.76 -12.17
CA SER A 406 -19.83 -23.04 -13.45
C SER A 406 -18.64 -22.07 -13.52
N GLY A 407 -17.85 -22.13 -14.59
CA GLY A 407 -16.71 -21.24 -14.80
C GLY A 407 -17.10 -19.76 -14.87
N GLY A 408 -18.30 -19.47 -15.39
CA GLY A 408 -18.89 -18.13 -15.38
C GLY A 408 -19.25 -17.61 -13.98
N LYS A 409 -19.25 -18.48 -12.95
CA LYS A 409 -19.48 -18.12 -11.54
C LYS A 409 -18.23 -18.25 -10.67
N TRP A 410 -17.07 -18.55 -11.26
CA TRP A 410 -15.82 -18.67 -10.50
C TRP A 410 -15.52 -17.38 -9.74
N SER A 411 -15.03 -17.52 -8.51
CA SER A 411 -14.63 -16.40 -7.66
C SER A 411 -13.29 -16.69 -6.96
N PRO A 412 -12.45 -15.65 -6.77
CA PRO A 412 -11.19 -15.78 -6.05
C PRO A 412 -11.42 -16.07 -4.56
N TYR A 413 -10.45 -16.73 -3.92
CA TYR A 413 -10.38 -16.83 -2.46
C TYR A 413 -9.67 -15.57 -1.94
N ASN A 414 -10.42 -14.53 -1.60
CA ASN A 414 -9.85 -13.27 -1.13
C ASN A 414 -10.69 -12.69 0.01
N PRO A 415 -10.09 -12.30 1.15
CA PRO A 415 -10.84 -11.75 2.27
C PRO A 415 -11.40 -10.35 1.98
N GLY A 416 -12.53 -10.07 2.60
CA GLY A 416 -13.26 -8.82 2.47
C GLY A 416 -14.43 -8.91 1.49
N THR A 417 -15.20 -7.83 1.41
CA THR A 417 -16.37 -7.71 0.52
C THR A 417 -15.98 -7.46 -0.94
N ASN A 418 -14.73 -7.05 -1.18
CA ASN A 418 -14.20 -6.82 -2.52
C ASN A 418 -13.42 -8.05 -3.00
N LEU A 419 -13.94 -8.73 -4.02
CA LEU A 419 -13.36 -9.99 -4.52
C LEU A 419 -11.95 -9.82 -5.11
N THR A 420 -11.64 -8.66 -5.68
CA THR A 420 -10.30 -8.31 -6.16
C THR A 420 -10.00 -6.85 -5.87
N PRO A 421 -8.74 -6.42 -5.69
CA PRO A 421 -8.45 -5.00 -5.46
C PRO A 421 -8.92 -4.07 -6.60
N SER A 422 -9.28 -2.82 -6.27
CA SER A 422 -9.84 -1.82 -7.19
C SER A 422 -8.79 -1.15 -8.10
N PHE A 423 -8.07 -1.97 -8.85
CA PHE A 423 -7.05 -1.56 -9.82
C PHE A 423 -6.70 -2.72 -10.78
N PRO A 424 -6.13 -2.44 -11.97
CA PRO A 424 -5.73 -3.44 -12.96
C PRO A 424 -4.86 -4.59 -12.41
N GLY A 425 -4.92 -5.74 -13.08
CA GLY A 425 -4.24 -6.99 -12.69
C GLY A 425 -2.73 -6.92 -12.85
N TYR A 426 -2.25 -6.85 -14.09
CA TYR A 426 -0.83 -6.67 -14.37
C TYR A 426 -0.43 -5.24 -13.97
N PHE A 427 0.43 -5.00 -12.98
CA PHE A 427 1.48 -5.82 -12.35
C PHE A 427 1.21 -6.14 -10.86
N SER A 428 1.79 -7.19 -10.24
CA SER A 428 1.52 -7.46 -8.81
C SER A 428 2.14 -6.41 -7.88
N GLY A 429 1.29 -5.60 -7.24
CA GLY A 429 1.72 -4.59 -6.27
C GLY A 429 2.34 -5.22 -5.01
N HIS A 430 1.71 -6.26 -4.44
CA HIS A 430 2.25 -6.92 -3.24
C HIS A 430 3.64 -7.50 -3.47
N SER A 431 3.86 -8.11 -4.63
CA SER A 431 5.13 -8.76 -4.98
C SER A 431 6.26 -7.74 -5.12
N VAL A 432 6.01 -6.59 -5.77
CA VAL A 432 7.04 -5.55 -5.91
C VAL A 432 7.33 -4.81 -4.60
N PHE A 433 6.31 -4.49 -3.78
CA PHE A 433 6.53 -3.92 -2.43
C PHE A 433 7.33 -4.87 -1.54
N SER A 434 7.00 -6.17 -1.60
CA SER A 434 7.64 -7.17 -0.75
C SER A 434 9.08 -7.41 -1.15
N ARG A 435 9.34 -7.56 -2.45
CA ARG A 435 10.70 -7.81 -2.93
C ARG A 435 11.59 -6.57 -2.79
N SER A 436 11.10 -5.36 -2.99
CA SER A 436 11.90 -4.14 -2.78
C SER A 436 12.28 -3.97 -1.31
N SER A 437 11.33 -4.20 -0.39
CA SER A 437 11.58 -4.11 1.05
C SER A 437 12.54 -5.21 1.54
N ALA A 438 12.32 -6.46 1.13
CA ALA A 438 13.21 -7.58 1.44
C ALA A 438 14.66 -7.32 0.98
N THR A 439 14.81 -6.77 -0.22
CA THR A 439 16.12 -6.46 -0.80
C THR A 439 16.85 -5.41 0.05
N VAL A 440 16.17 -4.36 0.51
CA VAL A 440 16.81 -3.36 1.39
C VAL A 440 17.15 -3.95 2.75
N LEU A 441 16.28 -4.77 3.35
CA LEU A 441 16.56 -5.40 4.65
C LEU A 441 17.76 -6.37 4.56
N TRP A 442 17.85 -7.14 3.48
CA TRP A 442 19.01 -7.95 3.17
C TRP A 442 20.30 -7.10 3.08
N LEU A 443 20.27 -6.02 2.29
CA LEU A 443 21.44 -5.15 2.12
C LEU A 443 21.84 -4.43 3.42
N PHE A 444 20.85 -4.04 4.23
CA PHE A 444 21.08 -3.35 5.49
C PHE A 444 21.69 -4.27 6.56
N THR A 445 21.16 -5.49 6.70
CA THR A 445 21.64 -6.46 7.69
C THR A 445 22.91 -7.17 7.24
N GLY A 446 23.19 -7.19 5.93
CA GLY A 446 24.37 -7.82 5.34
C GLY A 446 24.17 -9.28 4.96
N ASP A 447 23.04 -9.90 5.31
CA ASP A 447 22.66 -11.25 4.93
C ASP A 447 21.13 -11.38 4.75
N ASP A 448 20.67 -12.46 4.12
CA ASP A 448 19.24 -12.67 3.86
C ASP A 448 18.52 -13.31 5.07
N PHE A 449 19.17 -13.44 6.23
CA PHE A 449 18.59 -14.09 7.39
C PHE A 449 17.48 -13.21 7.98
N PHE A 450 16.30 -13.79 8.17
CA PHE A 450 15.16 -13.14 8.81
C PHE A 450 14.84 -13.76 10.16
N GLY A 451 14.58 -15.07 10.21
CA GLY A 451 14.29 -15.79 11.45
C GLY A 451 13.00 -15.35 12.16
N PHE A 452 12.05 -14.77 11.43
CA PHE A 452 10.77 -14.33 11.99
C PHE A 452 9.79 -15.48 12.13
N SER A 453 9.00 -15.44 13.20
CA SER A 453 7.82 -16.29 13.34
C SER A 453 6.63 -15.53 13.91
N THR A 454 5.44 -16.00 13.57
CA THR A 454 4.19 -15.50 14.13
C THR A 454 3.18 -16.63 14.28
N VAL A 455 2.28 -16.51 15.24
CA VAL A 455 1.22 -17.49 15.50
C VAL A 455 -0.11 -16.92 15.02
N LEU A 456 -0.69 -17.58 14.03
CA LEU A 456 -2.07 -17.33 13.61
C LEU A 456 -3.00 -18.02 14.62
N PRO A 457 -3.88 -17.29 15.32
CA PRO A 457 -4.80 -17.89 16.28
C PRO A 457 -5.80 -18.82 15.60
N ALA A 458 -6.44 -19.69 16.38
CA ALA A 458 -7.57 -20.45 15.87
C ALA A 458 -8.68 -19.50 15.39
N GLY A 459 -9.31 -19.81 14.25
CA GLY A 459 -10.33 -18.97 13.63
C GLY A 459 -9.82 -17.68 12.98
N PHE A 460 -8.52 -17.59 12.66
CA PHE A 460 -7.92 -16.43 11.98
C PHE A 460 -8.54 -16.08 10.62
N GLY A 461 -9.01 -17.07 9.87
CA GLY A 461 -9.57 -16.94 8.52
C GLY A 461 -10.79 -16.01 8.49
N ARG A 462 -10.79 -15.08 7.53
CA ARG A 462 -11.84 -14.07 7.32
C ARG A 462 -12.79 -14.48 6.19
N VAL A 463 -12.30 -15.18 5.16
CA VAL A 463 -13.14 -15.77 4.10
C VAL A 463 -13.96 -16.94 4.65
N GLU A 464 -13.32 -17.78 5.47
CA GLU A 464 -13.95 -18.94 6.10
C GLU A 464 -13.68 -18.91 7.61
N PRO A 465 -14.59 -18.33 8.41
CA PRO A 465 -14.44 -18.30 9.86
C PRO A 465 -14.27 -19.72 10.42
N GLY A 466 -13.28 -19.90 11.30
CA GLY A 466 -13.00 -21.20 11.94
C GLY A 466 -11.78 -21.96 11.39
N ILE A 467 -11.07 -21.42 10.39
CA ILE A 467 -9.73 -21.91 10.04
C ILE A 467 -8.65 -20.94 10.55
N PRO A 468 -7.50 -21.42 11.07
CA PRO A 468 -7.24 -22.81 11.44
C PRO A 468 -8.04 -23.22 12.68
N LEU A 469 -8.23 -24.53 12.88
CA LEU A 469 -8.90 -25.05 14.09
C LEU A 469 -8.05 -24.92 15.35
N VAL A 470 -6.73 -24.86 15.19
CA VAL A 470 -5.75 -24.70 16.26
C VAL A 470 -4.80 -23.59 15.88
N PRO A 471 -4.12 -22.94 16.83
CA PRO A 471 -3.08 -21.98 16.51
C PRO A 471 -2.03 -22.57 15.58
N THR A 472 -1.71 -21.87 14.49
CA THR A 472 -0.75 -22.32 13.46
C THR A 472 0.40 -21.33 13.41
N THR A 473 1.64 -21.84 13.41
CA THR A 473 2.84 -21.00 13.34
C THR A 473 3.30 -20.83 11.90
N PHE A 474 3.55 -19.59 11.51
CA PHE A 474 4.27 -19.23 10.29
C PHE A 474 5.71 -18.88 10.67
N PHE A 475 6.66 -19.33 9.85
CA PHE A 475 8.08 -19.08 10.06
C PHE A 475 8.73 -18.73 8.72
N TYR A 476 9.57 -17.69 8.71
CA TYR A 476 10.36 -17.29 7.56
C TYR A 476 11.83 -17.29 7.94
N GLY A 477 12.60 -18.18 7.32
CA GLY A 477 14.04 -18.27 7.51
C GLY A 477 14.76 -17.06 6.93
N THR A 478 14.34 -16.63 5.73
CA THR A 478 14.94 -15.50 5.02
C THR A 478 13.95 -14.40 4.65
N PHE A 479 14.45 -13.20 4.34
CA PHE A 479 13.58 -12.13 3.81
C PHE A 479 13.05 -12.54 2.43
N SER A 480 13.86 -13.24 1.64
CA SER A 480 13.44 -13.83 0.36
C SER A 480 12.29 -14.80 0.50
N ASP A 481 12.28 -15.67 1.52
CA ASP A 481 11.17 -16.61 1.75
C ASP A 481 9.86 -15.86 2.00
N ALA A 482 9.92 -14.84 2.86
CA ALA A 482 8.75 -14.02 3.16
C ALA A 482 8.24 -13.27 1.91
N ALA A 483 9.14 -12.66 1.12
CA ALA A 483 8.75 -11.99 -0.12
C ALA A 483 8.21 -12.95 -1.19
N ASN A 484 8.76 -14.16 -1.29
CA ASN A 484 8.27 -15.20 -2.18
C ASN A 484 6.87 -15.65 -1.80
N GLU A 485 6.62 -15.91 -0.51
CA GLU A 485 5.30 -16.34 -0.04
C GLU A 485 4.26 -15.22 -0.18
N ALA A 486 4.65 -13.97 0.07
CA ALA A 486 3.81 -12.81 -0.21
C ALA A 486 3.35 -12.77 -1.68
N GLY A 487 4.24 -13.09 -2.63
CA GLY A 487 3.89 -13.24 -4.04
C GLY A 487 2.96 -14.43 -4.32
N LEU A 488 3.32 -15.61 -3.82
CA LEU A 488 2.54 -16.86 -4.00
C LEU A 488 1.12 -16.73 -3.46
N SER A 489 0.94 -16.01 -2.36
CA SER A 489 -0.37 -15.77 -1.77
C SER A 489 -1.35 -15.09 -2.74
N ARG A 490 -0.85 -14.31 -3.72
CA ARG A 490 -1.70 -13.64 -4.73
C ARG A 490 -2.19 -14.62 -5.80
N LEU A 491 -1.39 -15.65 -6.08
CA LEU A 491 -1.73 -16.76 -6.98
C LEU A 491 -2.72 -17.71 -6.30
N TYR A 492 -2.46 -18.08 -5.03
CA TYR A 492 -3.38 -18.89 -4.22
C TYR A 492 -4.73 -18.20 -4.05
N GLY A 493 -4.74 -16.88 -3.85
CA GLY A 493 -5.97 -16.11 -3.76
C GLY A 493 -6.72 -15.97 -5.10
N GLY A 494 -6.07 -16.27 -6.23
CA GLY A 494 -6.66 -16.14 -7.56
C GLY A 494 -6.86 -14.69 -7.98
N ILE A 495 -6.03 -13.76 -7.51
CA ILE A 495 -6.19 -12.32 -7.80
C ILE A 495 -5.12 -11.76 -8.74
N HIS A 496 -4.10 -12.56 -9.06
CA HIS A 496 -2.95 -12.22 -9.90
C HIS A 496 -2.47 -13.44 -10.69
N PHE A 497 -1.88 -13.23 -11.86
CA PHE A 497 -1.28 -14.29 -12.68
C PHE A 497 0.21 -14.49 -12.35
N GLU A 498 0.77 -15.64 -12.70
CA GLU A 498 2.16 -15.96 -12.36
C GLU A 498 3.18 -15.01 -13.01
N ASP A 499 2.89 -14.61 -14.24
CA ASP A 499 3.67 -13.65 -15.04
C ASP A 499 3.77 -12.28 -14.37
N ASP A 500 2.66 -11.80 -13.79
CA ASP A 500 2.61 -10.51 -13.10
C ASP A 500 3.36 -10.53 -11.76
N ASN A 501 3.43 -11.70 -11.12
CA ASN A 501 4.14 -11.89 -9.85
C ASN A 501 5.65 -11.99 -10.07
N THR A 502 6.08 -12.82 -11.03
CA THR A 502 7.50 -13.05 -11.31
C THR A 502 8.18 -11.76 -11.75
N THR A 503 7.57 -11.03 -12.68
CA THR A 503 8.11 -9.77 -13.17
C THR A 503 8.14 -8.72 -12.06
N ALA A 504 7.15 -8.72 -11.16
CA ALA A 504 7.10 -7.84 -9.98
C ALA A 504 8.18 -8.09 -8.95
N GLN A 505 8.56 -9.34 -8.73
CA GLN A 505 9.69 -9.62 -7.89
C GLN A 505 11.01 -9.17 -8.55
N THR A 506 11.23 -9.47 -9.83
CA THR A 506 12.46 -9.04 -10.53
C THR A 506 12.64 -7.53 -10.47
N VAL A 507 11.63 -6.75 -10.85
CA VAL A 507 11.68 -5.29 -10.78
C VAL A 507 11.79 -4.80 -9.33
N GLY A 508 11.07 -5.43 -8.39
CA GLY A 508 11.16 -5.07 -6.96
C GLY A 508 12.58 -5.18 -6.42
N SER A 509 13.35 -6.19 -6.84
CA SER A 509 14.76 -6.33 -6.44
C SER A 509 15.61 -5.18 -6.97
N LEU A 510 15.40 -4.76 -8.22
CA LEU A 510 16.13 -3.64 -8.83
C LEU A 510 15.80 -2.32 -8.14
N ILE A 511 14.53 -2.09 -7.81
CA ILE A 511 14.09 -0.91 -7.04
C ILE A 511 14.76 -0.89 -5.66
N GLY A 512 14.79 -2.03 -4.96
CA GLY A 512 15.46 -2.15 -3.67
C GLY A 512 16.95 -1.80 -3.74
N LEU A 513 17.66 -2.29 -4.77
CA LEU A 513 19.07 -1.97 -5.01
C LEU A 513 19.29 -0.48 -5.28
N GLN A 514 18.46 0.14 -6.11
CA GLN A 514 18.57 1.56 -6.47
C GLN A 514 18.26 2.48 -5.29
N ALA A 515 17.20 2.18 -4.53
CA ALA A 515 16.84 2.92 -3.33
C ALA A 515 17.93 2.79 -2.24
N TRP A 516 18.51 1.60 -2.06
CA TRP A 516 19.64 1.40 -1.16
C TRP A 516 20.87 2.23 -1.58
N ALA A 517 21.24 2.20 -2.85
CA ALA A 517 22.37 2.97 -3.36
C ALA A 517 22.16 4.49 -3.18
N LYS A 518 20.94 4.99 -3.43
CA LYS A 518 20.59 6.39 -3.17
C LYS A 518 20.64 6.71 -1.68
N ALA A 519 20.13 5.84 -0.81
CA ALA A 519 20.18 6.02 0.64
C ALA A 519 21.62 6.08 1.17
N LEU A 520 22.52 5.21 0.69
CA LEU A 520 23.95 5.25 1.01
C LEU A 520 24.59 6.60 0.69
N SER A 521 24.18 7.26 -0.40
CA SER A 521 24.71 8.60 -0.71
C SER A 521 24.34 9.64 0.35
N TYR A 522 23.14 9.57 0.93
CA TYR A 522 22.74 10.43 2.04
C TYR A 522 23.47 10.05 3.33
N PHE A 523 23.63 8.76 3.62
CA PHE A 523 24.32 8.28 4.83
C PHE A 523 25.79 8.69 4.85
N ASN A 524 26.43 8.73 3.68
CA ASN A 524 27.85 9.03 3.55
C ASN A 524 28.13 10.53 3.30
N GLY A 525 27.08 11.37 3.25
CA GLY A 525 27.24 12.80 2.98
C GLY A 525 27.67 13.13 1.54
N THR A 526 27.43 12.23 0.59
CA THR A 526 27.81 12.37 -0.82
C THR A 526 26.61 12.60 -1.74
N ALA A 527 25.41 12.79 -1.18
CA ALA A 527 24.23 13.13 -1.97
C ALA A 527 24.42 14.51 -2.62
N PRO A 528 24.05 14.65 -3.91
CA PRO A 528 24.27 15.89 -4.67
C PRO A 528 23.39 17.06 -4.23
#